data_AF-A0A524D3K8-F1
#
_entry.id   AF-A0A524D3K8-F1
#
_cell.length_a   1.000
_cell.length_b   1.000
_cell.length_c   1.000
_cell.angle_alpha   90.00
_cell.angle_beta   90.00
_cell.angle_gamma   90.00
#
_symmetry.space_group_name_H-M   'P 1'
#
loop_
_entity.id
_entity.type
_entity.pdbx_description
1 polymer ?
#
loop_
_entity_poly.entity_id
_entity_poly.type
_entity_poly.pdbx_seq_one_letter_code
_entity_poly.pdbx_strand_id
1 'polypeptide(L)'
;MYITFLSYKEKEKEAFINNIAISVVFLVALTTNVIFIHIGWAFHGDFLVFPFDILMILFICIFLPLFGLLILREKRIIKNMSKKKEKERDSVSNEKEIKKLPLKFDIYRKLTHLVVLSIIFFYFTLGFLIQNLFIYLLSFYPPEISNAFFSFFLIDGNLMIFTQYLVTFLVGISVIGLLSADIVRILKPEFYPLKPVNKILRPKELKLRLGPQISMAIGCFSIIIIFGWLQPLGPFIICLSMTMAILSDMASNIVGRTLGKRKIRNTEKTWEGWIAGLIVAYLSGVIIILILRFFYKTELLVLMIFPLIGTLIIGFLDYSNPEIDDNLTYNVLTSSILFILALLII
;
A
#
# COMPACT_ATOMS: atom_id res chain seq x y z
N MET A 1 15.80 -0.80 -6.77
CA MET A 1 17.06 -0.65 -7.52
C MET A 1 18.01 -1.83 -7.41
N TYR A 2 18.62 -2.16 -6.25
CA TYR A 2 19.55 -3.31 -6.18
C TYR A 2 18.91 -4.64 -6.59
N ILE A 3 17.74 -4.95 -6.04
CA ILE A 3 16.98 -6.16 -6.43
C ILE A 3 16.59 -6.12 -7.92
N THR A 4 16.26 -4.95 -8.46
CA THR A 4 16.01 -4.75 -9.90
C THR A 4 17.23 -5.15 -10.74
N PHE A 5 18.44 -4.72 -10.34
CA PHE A 5 19.69 -5.09 -11.00
C PHE A 5 19.94 -6.61 -10.94
N LEU A 6 19.67 -7.24 -9.80
CA LEU A 6 19.74 -8.70 -9.67
C LEU A 6 18.76 -9.40 -10.61
N SER A 7 17.50 -8.94 -10.69
CA SER A 7 16.50 -9.52 -11.60
C SER A 7 16.94 -9.45 -13.06
N TYR A 8 17.59 -8.35 -13.46
CA TYR A 8 18.18 -8.21 -14.79
C TYR A 8 19.30 -9.24 -15.01
N LYS A 9 20.22 -9.38 -14.04
CA LYS A 9 21.33 -10.34 -14.12
C LYS A 9 20.86 -11.79 -14.21
N GLU A 10 19.78 -12.14 -13.51
CA GLU A 10 19.17 -13.48 -13.54
C GLU A 10 18.18 -13.68 -14.69
N LYS A 11 18.02 -12.69 -15.59
CA LYS A 11 17.11 -12.72 -16.74
C LYS A 11 15.63 -12.93 -16.36
N GLU A 12 15.24 -12.52 -15.15
CA GLU A 12 13.85 -12.54 -14.69
C GLU A 12 13.10 -11.29 -15.18
N LYS A 13 12.67 -11.29 -16.45
CA LYS A 13 12.07 -10.12 -17.11
C LYS A 13 10.86 -9.53 -16.35
N GLU A 14 9.93 -10.36 -15.91
CA GLU A 14 8.73 -9.89 -15.16
C GLU A 14 9.11 -9.25 -13.83
N ALA A 15 10.05 -9.85 -13.09
CA ALA A 15 10.53 -9.31 -11.82
C ALA A 15 11.25 -7.97 -12.05
N PHE A 16 12.08 -7.89 -13.09
CA PHE A 16 12.77 -6.66 -13.49
C PHE A 16 11.78 -5.51 -13.76
N ILE A 17 10.78 -5.74 -14.62
CA ILE A 17 9.77 -4.73 -15.00
C ILE A 17 8.94 -4.29 -13.80
N ASN A 18 8.56 -5.23 -12.93
CA ASN A 18 7.82 -4.90 -11.72
C ASN A 18 8.66 -4.06 -10.74
N ASN A 19 9.90 -4.48 -10.49
CA ASN A 19 10.77 -3.83 -9.51
C ASN A 19 11.23 -2.44 -9.98
N ILE A 20 11.41 -2.23 -11.29
CA ILE A 20 11.71 -0.91 -11.84
C ILE A 20 10.49 0.01 -11.74
N ALA A 21 9.28 -0.47 -12.08
CA ALA A 21 8.06 0.32 -11.97
C ALA A 21 7.82 0.80 -10.52
N ILE A 22 7.94 -0.10 -9.55
CA ILE A 22 7.86 0.24 -8.12
C ILE A 22 8.91 1.31 -7.75
N SER A 23 10.16 1.12 -8.17
CA SER A 23 11.25 2.06 -7.85
C SER A 23 11.01 3.44 -8.47
N VAL A 24 10.55 3.49 -9.71
CA VAL A 24 10.26 4.74 -10.43
C VAL A 24 9.10 5.48 -9.79
N VAL A 25 7.97 4.81 -9.51
CA VAL A 25 6.82 5.43 -8.84
C VAL A 25 7.21 6.02 -7.48
N PHE A 26 8.02 5.27 -6.71
CA PHE A 26 8.47 5.74 -5.41
C PHE A 26 9.41 6.95 -5.53
N LEU A 27 10.39 6.88 -6.45
CA LEU A 27 11.32 7.98 -6.70
C LEU A 27 10.58 9.24 -7.17
N VAL A 28 9.65 9.12 -8.11
CA VAL A 28 8.83 10.24 -8.60
C VAL A 28 8.07 10.87 -7.44
N ALA A 29 7.42 10.07 -6.59
CA ALA A 29 6.70 10.59 -5.43
C ALA A 29 7.61 11.36 -4.46
N LEU A 30 8.79 10.82 -4.15
CA LEU A 30 9.76 11.49 -3.29
C LEU A 30 10.32 12.77 -3.93
N THR A 31 10.68 12.74 -5.21
CA THR A 31 11.20 13.93 -5.90
C THR A 31 10.14 15.02 -5.98
N THR A 32 8.90 14.66 -6.31
CA THR A 32 7.77 15.60 -6.35
C THR A 32 7.53 16.22 -4.99
N ASN A 33 7.60 15.43 -3.92
CA ASN A 33 7.48 15.93 -2.55
C ASN A 33 8.61 16.89 -2.18
N VAL A 34 9.87 16.56 -2.47
CA VAL A 34 11.01 17.45 -2.21
C VAL A 34 10.88 18.77 -2.98
N ILE A 35 10.47 18.69 -4.24
CA ILE A 35 10.18 19.88 -5.06
C ILE A 35 9.07 20.71 -4.41
N PHE A 36 7.97 20.09 -3.97
CA PHE A 36 6.90 20.79 -3.28
C PHE A 36 7.33 21.40 -1.94
N ILE A 37 8.22 20.77 -1.18
CA ILE A 37 8.77 21.38 0.05
C ILE A 37 9.53 22.67 -0.31
N HIS A 38 10.37 22.63 -1.34
CA HIS A 38 11.20 23.79 -1.71
C HIS A 38 10.42 24.91 -2.40
N ILE A 39 9.40 24.59 -3.20
CA ILE A 39 8.55 25.58 -3.87
C ILE A 39 7.41 26.06 -2.95
N GLY A 40 6.87 25.16 -2.12
CA GLY A 40 5.72 25.38 -1.24
C GLY A 40 5.95 26.43 -0.16
N TRP A 41 7.21 26.74 0.17
CA TRP A 41 7.56 27.89 1.01
C TRP A 41 7.01 29.22 0.46
N ALA A 42 6.74 29.30 -0.86
CA ALA A 42 6.09 30.46 -1.48
C ALA A 42 4.55 30.50 -1.28
N PHE A 43 3.91 29.38 -0.96
CA PHE A 43 2.44 29.25 -0.95
C PHE A 43 1.80 29.29 0.45
N HIS A 44 2.58 29.47 1.53
CA HIS A 44 2.09 29.53 2.93
C HIS A 44 1.21 28.33 3.36
N GLY A 45 1.20 27.24 2.59
CA GLY A 45 0.63 25.99 3.07
C GLY A 45 1.62 25.38 4.05
N ASP A 46 1.19 25.09 5.27
CA ASP A 46 1.96 24.31 6.25
C ASP A 46 2.18 22.91 5.70
N PHE A 47 3.16 22.83 4.81
CA PHE A 47 3.51 21.61 4.14
C PHE A 47 4.30 20.77 5.13
N LEU A 48 3.80 19.56 5.34
CA LEU A 48 4.50 18.59 6.14
C LEU A 48 5.80 18.20 5.46
N VAL A 49 6.92 18.57 6.09
CA VAL A 49 8.27 18.10 5.76
C VAL A 49 8.36 16.61 6.12
N PHE A 50 7.63 15.79 5.39
CA PHE A 50 7.48 14.36 5.57
C PHE A 50 7.89 13.70 4.25
N PRO A 51 8.86 12.76 4.26
CA PRO A 51 8.80 11.60 5.16
C PRO A 51 9.92 11.39 6.18
N PHE A 52 10.75 12.39 6.46
CA PHE A 52 11.91 12.23 7.35
C PHE A 52 11.91 13.23 8.51
N ASP A 53 10.78 13.35 9.19
CA ASP A 53 10.76 14.06 10.47
C ASP A 53 11.51 13.28 11.57
N ILE A 54 11.61 13.91 12.73
CA ILE A 54 12.34 13.35 13.87
C ILE A 54 11.72 12.04 14.39
N LEU A 55 10.39 11.86 14.25
CA LEU A 55 9.69 10.66 14.71
C LEU A 55 9.97 9.47 13.80
N MET A 56 9.96 9.69 12.48
CA MET A 56 10.33 8.66 11.52
C MET A 56 11.80 8.28 11.65
N ILE A 57 12.68 9.26 11.85
CA ILE A 57 14.10 9.00 12.11
C ILE A 57 14.26 8.16 13.39
N LEU A 58 13.60 8.55 14.49
CA LEU A 58 13.61 7.81 15.75
C LEU A 58 13.07 6.39 15.57
N PHE A 59 11.97 6.23 14.84
CA PHE A 59 11.42 4.92 14.52
C PHE A 59 12.42 4.06 13.75
N ILE A 60 13.07 4.59 12.71
CA ILE A 60 14.08 3.88 11.92
C ILE A 60 15.26 3.46 12.81
N CYS A 61 15.75 4.36 13.66
CA CYS A 61 16.85 4.12 14.60
C CYS A 61 16.53 3.00 15.60
N ILE A 62 15.26 2.83 16.00
CA ILE A 62 14.83 1.75 16.91
C ILE A 62 14.52 0.46 16.13
N PHE A 63 13.82 0.59 15.01
CA PHE A 63 13.30 -0.52 14.21
C PHE A 63 14.43 -1.34 13.57
N LEU A 64 15.40 -0.69 12.92
CA LEU A 64 16.46 -1.40 12.20
C LEU A 64 17.33 -2.28 13.12
N PRO A 65 17.78 -1.82 14.31
CA PRO A 65 18.48 -2.69 15.27
C PRO A 65 17.62 -3.86 15.76
N LEU A 66 16.35 -3.62 16.11
CA LEU A 66 15.45 -4.68 16.56
C LEU A 66 15.23 -5.73 15.48
N PHE A 67 15.01 -5.29 14.24
CA PHE A 67 14.86 -6.19 13.10
C PHE A 67 16.16 -6.96 12.83
N GLY A 68 17.32 -6.31 12.95
CA GLY A 68 18.63 -6.96 12.89
C GLY A 68 18.81 -8.06 13.95
N LEU A 69 18.38 -7.82 15.19
CA LEU A 69 18.39 -8.83 16.25
C LEU A 69 17.52 -10.04 15.92
N LEU A 70 16.34 -9.84 15.31
CA LEU A 70 15.49 -10.93 14.86
C LEU A 70 16.17 -11.79 13.79
N ILE A 71 16.84 -11.17 12.82
CA ILE A 71 17.62 -11.89 11.79
C ILE A 71 18.77 -12.67 12.44
N LEU A 72 19.49 -12.06 13.39
CA LEU A 72 20.58 -12.72 14.11
C LEU A 72 20.08 -13.91 14.93
N ARG A 73 18.91 -13.80 15.56
CA ARG A 73 18.25 -14.91 16.26
C ARG A 73 17.96 -16.05 15.30
N GLU A 74 17.38 -15.77 14.14
CA GLU A 74 17.06 -16.80 13.15
C GLU A 74 18.33 -17.48 12.61
N LYS A 75 19.39 -16.70 12.35
CA LYS A 75 20.71 -17.22 11.96
C LYS A 75 21.29 -18.17 13.03
N ARG A 76 21.16 -17.85 14.32
CA ARG A 76 21.59 -18.73 15.43
C ARG A 76 20.76 -20.01 15.48
N ILE A 77 19.44 -19.92 15.33
CA ILE A 77 18.54 -21.07 15.32
C ILE A 77 18.92 -22.03 14.18
N ILE A 78 19.17 -21.51 12.98
CA ILE A 78 19.56 -22.31 11.82
C ILE A 78 20.93 -22.95 12.02
N LYS A 79 21.92 -22.22 12.56
CA LYS A 79 23.25 -22.80 12.88
C LYS A 79 23.15 -23.93 13.91
N ASN A 80 22.23 -23.83 14.86
CA ASN A 80 21.99 -24.89 15.85
C ASN A 80 21.22 -26.06 15.25
N MET A 81 20.28 -25.81 14.32
CA MET A 81 19.56 -26.84 13.59
C MET A 81 20.40 -27.53 12.52
N SER A 82 21.34 -26.85 11.86
CA SER A 82 22.22 -27.45 10.85
C SER A 82 23.16 -28.47 11.48
N LYS A 83 23.69 -28.17 12.69
CA LYS A 83 24.42 -29.14 13.53
C LYS A 83 23.58 -30.35 13.93
N LYS A 84 22.24 -30.23 13.94
CA LYS A 84 21.31 -31.32 14.27
C LYS A 84 20.85 -32.09 13.01
N LYS A 85 20.67 -31.40 11.89
CA LYS A 85 20.21 -31.92 10.59
C LYS A 85 21.31 -32.54 9.73
N GLU A 86 22.58 -32.32 10.02
CA GLU A 86 23.70 -33.10 9.44
C GLU A 86 23.60 -34.60 9.76
N LYS A 87 22.77 -35.00 10.74
CA LYS A 87 22.44 -36.40 11.05
C LYS A 87 21.16 -36.95 10.40
N GLU A 88 20.37 -36.13 9.69
CA GLU A 88 19.03 -36.53 9.17
C GLU A 88 18.80 -36.15 7.68
N ARG A 89 19.84 -35.73 6.95
CA ARG A 89 19.73 -35.06 5.64
C ARG A 89 19.77 -35.97 4.41
N ASP A 90 19.28 -37.21 4.50
CA ASP A 90 19.04 -38.08 3.33
C ASP A 90 17.56 -38.19 2.92
N SER A 91 16.65 -37.46 3.57
CA SER A 91 15.23 -37.55 3.20
C SER A 91 14.55 -36.19 3.18
N VAL A 92 13.78 -35.94 2.11
CA VAL A 92 12.90 -34.79 1.88
C VAL A 92 13.52 -33.64 1.07
N SER A 93 14.06 -33.99 -0.09
CA SER A 93 13.89 -33.19 -1.31
C SER A 93 12.48 -33.46 -1.86
N ASN A 94 11.50 -32.66 -1.47
CA ASN A 94 10.19 -32.63 -2.13
C ASN A 94 9.57 -31.24 -1.97
N GLU A 95 10.24 -30.24 -2.54
CA GLU A 95 9.55 -29.03 -2.98
C GLU A 95 8.66 -29.42 -4.16
N LYS A 96 7.43 -29.86 -3.85
CA LYS A 96 6.38 -30.01 -4.86
C LYS A 96 6.17 -28.64 -5.49
N GLU A 97 6.34 -28.56 -6.81
CA GLU A 97 5.89 -27.45 -7.66
C GLU A 97 4.40 -27.17 -7.42
N ILE A 98 4.08 -26.25 -6.51
CA ILE A 98 2.71 -25.75 -6.38
C ILE A 98 2.49 -24.80 -7.57
N LYS A 99 2.01 -25.35 -8.70
CA LYS A 99 1.73 -24.58 -9.92
C LYS A 99 0.68 -23.48 -9.72
N LYS A 100 -0.21 -23.59 -8.72
CA LYS A 100 -1.23 -22.58 -8.39
C LYS A 100 -1.47 -22.44 -6.88
N LEU A 101 -1.50 -21.19 -6.41
CA LEU A 101 -1.81 -20.86 -5.02
C LEU A 101 -3.27 -21.23 -4.68
N PRO A 102 -3.52 -22.05 -3.64
CA PRO A 102 -4.86 -22.41 -3.21
C PRO A 102 -5.73 -21.19 -2.87
N LEU A 103 -7.04 -21.28 -3.13
CA LEU A 103 -8.00 -20.18 -2.90
C LEU A 103 -7.92 -19.63 -1.47
N LYS A 104 -7.77 -20.50 -0.46
CA LYS A 104 -7.64 -20.12 0.95
C LYS A 104 -6.50 -19.12 1.19
N PHE A 105 -5.33 -19.36 0.60
CA PHE A 105 -4.18 -18.47 0.76
C PHE A 105 -4.32 -17.18 -0.05
N ASP A 106 -5.02 -17.23 -1.19
CA ASP A 106 -5.33 -16.02 -1.95
C ASP A 106 -6.32 -15.12 -1.20
N ILE A 107 -7.32 -15.70 -0.53
CA ILE A 107 -8.23 -14.97 0.37
C ILE A 107 -7.44 -14.32 1.51
N TYR A 108 -6.53 -15.06 2.17
CA TYR A 108 -5.68 -14.47 3.20
C TYR A 108 -4.82 -13.32 2.69
N ARG A 109 -4.26 -13.45 1.49
CA ARG A 109 -3.51 -12.37 0.84
C ARG A 109 -4.41 -11.15 0.59
N LYS A 110 -5.62 -11.32 0.06
CA LYS A 110 -6.56 -10.21 -0.14
C LYS A 110 -7.05 -9.59 1.18
N LEU A 111 -7.20 -10.38 2.24
CA LEU A 111 -7.47 -9.87 3.58
C LEU A 111 -6.34 -8.95 4.08
N THR A 112 -5.08 -9.24 3.77
CA THR A 112 -3.99 -8.31 4.10
C THR A 112 -4.10 -6.97 3.35
N HIS A 113 -4.66 -6.96 2.14
CA HIS A 113 -4.93 -5.72 1.41
C HIS A 113 -6.08 -4.94 2.07
N LEU A 114 -7.10 -5.63 2.62
CA LEU A 114 -8.14 -4.98 3.43
C LEU A 114 -7.60 -4.34 4.71
N VAL A 115 -6.52 -4.85 5.31
CA VAL A 115 -5.87 -4.18 6.45
C VAL A 115 -5.30 -2.84 6.00
N VAL A 116 -4.64 -2.78 4.84
CA VAL A 116 -4.13 -1.52 4.27
C VAL A 116 -5.29 -0.57 3.96
N LEU A 117 -6.38 -1.06 3.35
CA LEU A 117 -7.61 -0.27 3.14
C LEU A 117 -8.18 0.22 4.47
N SER A 118 -8.16 -0.60 5.53
CA SER A 118 -8.65 -0.19 6.85
C SER A 118 -7.79 0.94 7.41
N ILE A 119 -6.45 0.89 7.28
CA ILE A 119 -5.55 1.99 7.66
C ILE A 119 -5.89 3.27 6.89
N ILE A 120 -6.22 3.16 5.60
CA ILE A 120 -6.65 4.30 4.78
C ILE A 120 -8.06 4.76 5.17
N PHE A 121 -9.00 3.88 5.45
CA PHE A 121 -10.33 4.29 5.90
C PHE A 121 -10.24 4.98 7.27
N PHE A 122 -9.34 4.48 8.12
CA PHE A 122 -8.91 5.11 9.35
C PHE A 122 -8.19 6.45 9.10
N TYR A 123 -7.50 6.64 7.96
CA TYR A 123 -7.01 7.97 7.56
C TYR A 123 -8.12 9.01 7.66
N PHE A 124 -9.33 8.70 7.20
CA PHE A 124 -10.41 9.70 7.12
C PHE A 124 -11.28 9.75 8.35
N THR A 125 -11.46 8.63 9.05
CA THR A 125 -12.39 8.51 10.18
C THR A 125 -11.69 8.45 11.53
N LEU A 126 -10.53 7.78 11.60
CA LEU A 126 -9.75 7.61 12.82
C LEU A 126 -8.97 8.87 13.16
N GLY A 127 -8.52 9.67 12.19
CA GLY A 127 -7.87 10.96 12.49
C GLY A 127 -8.74 11.86 13.36
N PHE A 128 -10.02 11.97 13.03
CA PHE A 128 -11.02 12.66 13.85
C PHE A 128 -11.19 12.02 15.24
N LEU A 129 -11.36 10.69 15.30
CA LEU A 129 -11.54 9.98 16.58
C LEU A 129 -10.30 10.06 17.47
N ILE A 130 -9.12 9.88 16.89
CA ILE A 130 -7.82 9.94 17.56
C ILE A 130 -7.54 11.36 18.02
N GLN A 131 -7.83 12.39 17.23
CA GLN A 131 -7.68 13.77 17.69
C GLN A 131 -8.57 14.02 18.90
N ASN A 132 -9.85 13.66 18.84
CA ASN A 132 -10.77 13.83 19.97
C ASN A 132 -10.35 13.01 21.19
N LEU A 133 -9.84 11.79 20.99
CA LEU A 133 -9.29 10.96 22.05
C LEU A 133 -8.03 11.58 22.65
N PHE A 134 -7.10 12.12 21.84
CA PHE A 134 -5.90 12.80 22.35
C PHE A 134 -6.25 14.09 23.06
N ILE A 135 -7.16 14.93 22.54
CA ILE A 135 -7.66 16.13 23.22
C ILE A 135 -8.25 15.73 24.59
N TYR A 136 -9.07 14.68 24.63
CA TYR A 136 -9.63 14.15 25.87
C TYR A 136 -8.54 13.63 26.82
N LEU A 137 -7.59 12.82 26.34
CA LEU A 137 -6.51 12.28 27.16
C LEU A 137 -5.57 13.37 27.68
N LEU A 138 -5.24 14.36 26.84
CA LEU A 138 -4.37 15.49 27.19
C LEU A 138 -5.03 16.45 28.17
N SER A 139 -6.37 16.46 28.25
CA SER A 139 -7.08 17.22 29.28
C SER A 139 -6.80 16.75 30.71
N PHE A 140 -6.29 15.51 30.87
CA PHE A 140 -5.85 14.97 32.16
C PHE A 140 -4.40 15.32 32.51
N TYR A 141 -3.62 15.88 31.58
CA TYR A 141 -2.22 16.24 31.80
C TYR A 141 -2.05 17.73 32.13
N PRO A 142 -0.94 18.10 32.80
CA PRO A 142 -0.60 19.49 33.04
C PRO A 142 -0.57 20.32 31.75
N PRO A 143 -0.98 21.61 31.79
CA PRO A 143 -1.02 22.49 30.64
C PRO A 143 0.30 22.57 29.88
N GLU A 144 1.44 22.45 30.57
CA GLU A 144 2.77 22.50 29.97
C GLU A 144 3.03 21.31 29.04
N ILE A 145 2.62 20.11 29.45
CA ILE A 145 2.76 18.89 28.64
C ILE A 145 1.76 18.91 27.48
N SER A 146 0.54 19.35 27.75
CA SER A 146 -0.50 19.51 26.74
C SER A 146 -0.08 20.52 25.67
N ASN A 147 0.38 21.71 26.07
CA ASN A 147 0.87 22.76 25.17
C ASN A 147 2.13 22.33 24.42
N ALA A 148 3.06 21.60 25.06
CA ALA A 148 4.20 21.02 24.37
C ALA A 148 3.74 20.03 23.29
N PHE A 149 2.84 19.10 23.63
CA PHE A 149 2.29 18.16 22.66
C PHE A 149 1.57 18.88 21.51
N PHE A 150 0.71 19.86 21.80
CA PHE A 150 0.04 20.67 20.80
C PHE A 150 1.04 21.44 19.92
N SER A 151 2.11 22.00 20.49
CA SER A 151 3.14 22.69 19.71
C SER A 151 3.97 21.77 18.81
N PHE A 152 4.16 20.50 19.20
CA PHE A 152 4.89 19.52 18.40
C PHE A 152 4.03 18.87 17.31
N PHE A 153 2.74 18.63 17.57
CA PHE A 153 1.87 17.82 16.71
C PHE A 153 0.77 18.62 15.98
N LEU A 154 0.40 19.79 16.48
CA LEU A 154 -0.64 20.66 15.94
C LEU A 154 -0.04 22.03 15.65
N ILE A 155 0.81 22.08 14.61
CA ILE A 155 1.23 23.33 13.97
C ILE A 155 -0.04 23.98 13.38
N ASP A 156 -0.78 24.75 14.19
CA ASP A 156 -1.99 25.54 13.86
C ASP A 156 -3.37 24.90 14.05
N GLY A 157 -3.51 23.84 14.86
CA GLY A 157 -4.84 23.37 15.28
C GLY A 157 -5.70 22.74 14.17
N ASN A 158 -5.18 22.62 12.95
CA ASN A 158 -5.91 22.07 11.82
C ASN A 158 -5.93 20.52 11.88
N LEU A 159 -7.08 19.97 12.25
CA LEU A 159 -7.36 18.53 12.33
C LEU A 159 -6.92 17.76 11.08
N MET A 160 -7.06 18.37 9.90
CA MET A 160 -6.77 17.70 8.63
C MET A 160 -5.26 17.50 8.43
N ILE A 161 -4.44 18.46 8.88
CA ILE A 161 -2.97 18.37 8.84
C ILE A 161 -2.48 17.28 9.79
N PHE A 162 -2.98 17.26 11.04
CA PHE A 162 -2.64 16.21 12.02
C PHE A 162 -3.02 14.81 11.51
N THR A 163 -4.19 14.68 10.90
CA THR A 163 -4.67 13.41 10.37
C THR A 163 -3.80 12.92 9.21
N GLN A 164 -3.48 13.81 8.28
CA GLN A 164 -2.57 13.50 7.17
C GLN A 164 -1.18 13.12 7.68
N TYR A 165 -0.67 13.83 8.69
CA TYR A 165 0.60 13.50 9.33
C TYR A 165 0.64 12.08 9.86
N LEU A 166 -0.31 11.76 10.73
CA LEU A 166 -0.40 10.49 11.41
C LEU A 166 -0.42 9.34 10.40
N VAL A 167 -1.17 9.50 9.32
CA VAL A 167 -1.30 8.39 8.37
C VAL A 167 -0.09 8.28 7.47
N THR A 168 0.49 9.40 7.04
CA THR A 168 1.73 9.33 6.26
C THR A 168 2.84 8.70 7.11
N PHE A 169 2.88 8.98 8.42
CA PHE A 169 3.71 8.27 9.39
C PHE A 169 3.40 6.77 9.47
N LEU A 170 2.14 6.38 9.71
CA LEU A 170 1.74 4.97 9.81
C LEU A 170 1.99 4.16 8.53
N VAL A 171 1.75 4.76 7.37
CA VAL A 171 2.04 4.14 6.07
C VAL A 171 3.55 4.11 5.85
N GLY A 172 4.29 5.15 6.22
CA GLY A 172 5.75 5.20 6.14
C GLY A 172 6.43 4.09 6.94
N ILE A 173 6.05 3.90 8.21
CA ILE A 173 6.57 2.81 9.05
C ILE A 173 6.20 1.44 8.47
N SER A 174 5.01 1.32 7.86
CA SER A 174 4.56 0.10 7.20
C SER A 174 5.39 -0.20 5.96
N VAL A 175 5.69 0.80 5.13
CA VAL A 175 6.56 0.68 3.94
C VAL A 175 7.96 0.25 4.36
N ILE A 176 8.55 0.89 5.38
CA ILE A 176 9.88 0.53 5.89
C ILE A 176 9.91 -0.90 6.42
N GLY A 177 8.89 -1.28 7.20
CA GLY A 177 8.77 -2.63 7.75
C GLY A 177 8.64 -3.69 6.68
N LEU A 178 7.73 -3.48 5.71
CA LEU A 178 7.50 -4.39 4.59
C LEU A 178 8.72 -4.50 3.68
N LEU A 179 9.36 -3.38 3.32
CA LEU A 179 10.59 -3.39 2.52
C LEU A 179 11.72 -4.13 3.21
N SER A 180 11.95 -3.86 4.50
CA SER A 180 13.00 -4.54 5.28
C SER A 180 12.75 -6.05 5.34
N ALA A 181 11.50 -6.45 5.57
CA ALA A 181 11.10 -7.85 5.56
C ALA A 181 11.35 -8.52 4.20
N ASP A 182 10.96 -7.87 3.10
CA ASP A 182 11.03 -8.45 1.77
C ASP A 182 12.46 -8.48 1.21
N ILE A 183 13.29 -7.47 1.52
CA ILE A 183 14.71 -7.48 1.20
C ILE A 183 15.39 -8.71 1.82
N VAL A 184 15.09 -9.02 3.08
CA VAL A 184 15.63 -10.22 3.73
C VAL A 184 15.05 -11.48 3.10
N ARG A 185 13.74 -11.51 2.82
CA ARG A 185 13.09 -12.65 2.14
C ARG A 185 13.76 -12.96 0.80
N ILE A 186 14.07 -11.95 0.01
CA ILE A 186 14.62 -12.09 -1.35
C ILE A 186 16.12 -12.41 -1.30
N LEU A 187 16.91 -11.63 -0.55
CA LEU A 187 18.36 -11.77 -0.56
C LEU A 187 18.87 -12.93 0.31
N LYS A 188 18.16 -13.24 1.40
CA LYS A 188 18.54 -14.28 2.37
C LYS A 188 17.30 -15.01 2.92
N PRO A 189 16.57 -15.76 2.06
CA PRO A 189 15.31 -16.43 2.44
C PRO A 189 15.45 -17.35 3.65
N GLU A 190 16.63 -17.96 3.85
CA GLU A 190 16.91 -18.83 4.99
C GLU A 190 16.76 -18.10 6.33
N PHE A 191 17.23 -16.85 6.40
CA PHE A 191 17.24 -16.03 7.62
C PHE A 191 15.98 -15.18 7.79
N TYR A 192 15.00 -15.34 6.90
CA TYR A 192 13.76 -14.60 6.98
C TYR A 192 12.96 -15.03 8.21
N PRO A 193 12.66 -14.13 9.16
CA PRO A 193 12.02 -14.51 10.42
C PRO A 193 10.54 -14.90 10.26
N LEU A 194 9.88 -14.45 9.19
CA LEU A 194 8.44 -14.65 8.95
C LEU A 194 8.16 -15.72 7.89
N LYS A 195 8.83 -16.87 7.97
CA LYS A 195 8.69 -18.00 7.03
C LYS A 195 7.24 -18.39 6.66
N PRO A 196 6.24 -18.34 7.57
CA PRO A 196 4.86 -18.64 7.21
C PRO A 196 4.27 -17.71 6.14
N VAL A 197 4.76 -16.47 6.03
CA VAL A 197 4.30 -15.50 5.03
C VAL A 197 4.61 -15.97 3.62
N ASN A 198 5.70 -16.71 3.39
CA ASN A 198 6.02 -17.25 2.06
C ASN A 198 4.92 -18.18 1.51
N LYS A 199 4.06 -18.75 2.38
CA LYS A 199 2.95 -19.61 1.95
C LYS A 199 1.82 -18.84 1.24
N ILE A 200 1.78 -17.52 1.36
CA ILE A 200 0.74 -16.68 0.73
C ILE A 200 1.19 -16.08 -0.60
N LEU A 201 2.47 -16.22 -0.95
CA LEU A 201 3.05 -15.67 -2.17
C LEU A 201 2.87 -16.63 -3.35
N ARG A 202 2.64 -16.07 -4.54
CA ARG A 202 2.56 -16.86 -5.79
C ARG A 202 3.96 -17.33 -6.21
N PRO A 203 4.07 -18.39 -7.02
CA PRO A 203 5.38 -18.88 -7.48
C PRO A 203 6.24 -17.81 -8.17
N LYS A 204 5.63 -16.93 -8.96
CA LYS A 204 6.30 -15.79 -9.61
C LYS A 204 6.77 -14.68 -8.65
N GLU A 205 6.30 -14.71 -7.40
CA GLU A 205 6.60 -13.73 -6.35
C GLU A 205 7.66 -14.25 -5.37
N LEU A 206 8.02 -15.54 -5.40
CA LEU A 206 8.92 -16.17 -4.42
C LEU A 206 10.40 -15.87 -4.63
N LYS A 207 10.81 -15.46 -5.84
CA LYS A 207 12.20 -15.20 -6.22
C LYS A 207 12.58 -13.72 -6.06
N LEU A 208 13.10 -13.08 -7.12
CA LEU A 208 13.58 -11.70 -7.07
C LEU A 208 12.48 -10.65 -7.22
N ARG A 209 11.22 -11.04 -7.35
CA ARG A 209 10.09 -10.11 -7.46
C ARG A 209 9.71 -9.58 -6.07
N LEU A 210 9.64 -8.25 -5.94
CA LEU A 210 9.08 -7.60 -4.75
C LEU A 210 7.64 -8.07 -4.52
N GLY A 211 7.29 -8.32 -3.26
CA GLY A 211 5.99 -8.84 -2.88
C GLY A 211 4.84 -7.87 -3.21
N PRO A 212 3.63 -8.38 -3.49
CA PRO A 212 2.48 -7.55 -3.84
C PRO A 212 2.09 -6.56 -2.73
N GLN A 213 2.37 -6.88 -1.48
CA GLN A 213 2.15 -5.98 -0.34
C GLN A 213 3.04 -4.74 -0.41
N ILE A 214 4.26 -4.84 -0.96
CA ILE A 214 5.13 -3.69 -1.18
C ILE A 214 4.65 -2.85 -2.35
N SER A 215 4.28 -3.50 -3.46
CA SER A 215 3.67 -2.82 -4.61
C SER A 215 2.48 -1.96 -4.16
N MET A 216 1.62 -2.54 -3.31
CA MET A 216 0.49 -1.85 -2.70
C MET A 216 0.93 -0.72 -1.77
N ALA A 217 1.80 -1.00 -0.79
CA ALA A 217 2.22 -0.02 0.20
C ALA A 217 2.93 1.18 -0.45
N ILE A 218 3.81 0.95 -1.43
CA ILE A 218 4.46 2.00 -2.19
C ILE A 218 3.45 2.76 -3.05
N GLY A 219 2.55 2.07 -3.75
CA GLY A 219 1.49 2.74 -4.52
C GLY A 219 0.65 3.66 -3.65
N CYS A 220 0.25 3.18 -2.47
CA CYS A 220 -0.52 3.94 -1.50
C CYS A 220 0.26 5.14 -0.95
N PHE A 221 1.49 4.91 -0.49
CA PHE A 221 2.35 5.96 0.06
C PHE A 221 2.67 7.03 -0.98
N SER A 222 2.98 6.63 -2.21
CA SER A 222 3.26 7.54 -3.31
C SER A 222 2.09 8.48 -3.60
N ILE A 223 0.86 7.97 -3.70
CA ILE A 223 -0.29 8.85 -3.97
C ILE A 223 -0.63 9.76 -2.80
N ILE A 224 -0.46 9.30 -1.55
CA ILE A 224 -0.64 10.14 -0.36
C ILE A 224 0.36 11.29 -0.36
N ILE A 225 1.62 11.01 -0.68
CA ILE A 225 2.66 12.02 -0.73
C ILE A 225 2.45 13.02 -1.87
N ILE A 226 2.06 12.55 -3.05
CA ILE A 226 1.90 13.39 -4.24
C ILE A 226 0.65 14.27 -4.12
N PHE A 227 -0.48 13.71 -3.70
CA PHE A 227 -1.77 14.38 -3.77
C PHE A 227 -2.35 14.76 -2.40
N GLY A 228 -1.94 14.11 -1.31
CA GLY A 228 -2.58 14.28 0.01
C GLY A 228 -2.56 15.72 0.53
N TRP A 229 -1.58 16.53 0.13
CA TRP A 229 -1.47 17.94 0.53
C TRP A 229 -2.53 18.85 -0.11
N LEU A 230 -3.16 18.44 -1.21
CA LEU A 230 -4.17 19.23 -1.93
C LEU A 230 -5.53 19.10 -1.23
N GLN A 231 -5.64 19.64 -0.03
CA GLN A 231 -6.82 19.49 0.82
C GLN A 231 -8.00 20.35 0.34
N PRO A 232 -9.27 19.86 0.43
CA PRO A 232 -9.70 18.50 0.82
C PRO A 232 -9.67 17.48 -0.34
N LEU A 233 -9.34 17.92 -1.55
CA LEU A 233 -9.50 17.17 -2.79
C LEU A 233 -8.63 15.90 -2.86
N GLY A 234 -7.35 16.02 -2.58
CA GLY A 234 -6.38 14.93 -2.62
C GLY A 234 -6.79 13.76 -1.74
N PRO A 235 -7.03 13.99 -0.43
CA PRO A 235 -7.55 12.95 0.45
C PRO A 235 -8.84 12.30 -0.10
N PHE A 236 -9.81 13.08 -0.55
CA PHE A 236 -11.05 12.55 -1.16
C PHE A 236 -10.78 11.59 -2.34
N ILE A 237 -9.91 11.99 -3.28
CA ILE A 237 -9.56 11.19 -4.45
C ILE A 237 -8.81 9.92 -4.07
N ILE A 238 -7.83 10.02 -3.17
CA ILE A 238 -7.04 8.88 -2.69
C ILE A 238 -7.96 7.81 -2.09
N CYS A 239 -8.90 8.24 -1.25
CA CYS A 239 -9.83 7.33 -0.58
C CYS A 239 -10.74 6.61 -1.58
N LEU A 240 -11.28 7.37 -2.53
CA LEU A 240 -12.12 6.87 -3.61
C LEU A 240 -11.39 5.83 -4.46
N SER A 241 -10.25 6.20 -5.03
CA SER A 241 -9.50 5.37 -5.97
C SER A 241 -9.01 4.07 -5.34
N MET A 242 -8.49 4.12 -4.10
CA MET A 242 -7.99 2.95 -3.38
C MET A 242 -9.10 1.97 -3.04
N THR A 243 -10.23 2.48 -2.53
CA THR A 243 -11.39 1.64 -2.18
C THR A 243 -11.89 0.90 -3.42
N MET A 244 -12.05 1.63 -4.53
CA MET A 244 -12.46 1.05 -5.80
C MET A 244 -11.47 -0.01 -6.31
N ALA A 245 -10.17 0.31 -6.31
CA ALA A 245 -9.12 -0.58 -6.81
C ALA A 245 -9.08 -1.90 -6.04
N ILE A 246 -9.08 -1.83 -4.70
CA ILE A 246 -8.95 -3.01 -3.82
C ILE A 246 -10.21 -3.87 -3.91
N LEU A 247 -11.40 -3.28 -3.77
CA LEU A 247 -12.64 -4.05 -3.79
C LEU A 247 -12.93 -4.64 -5.18
N SER A 248 -12.62 -3.91 -6.25
CA SER A 248 -12.70 -4.42 -7.63
C SER A 248 -11.82 -5.64 -7.85
N ASP A 249 -10.53 -5.54 -7.50
CA ASP A 249 -9.56 -6.63 -7.67
C ASP A 249 -9.93 -7.85 -6.79
N MET A 250 -10.46 -7.62 -5.59
CA MET A 250 -11.00 -8.70 -4.75
C MET A 250 -12.21 -9.38 -5.41
N ALA A 251 -13.19 -8.61 -5.86
CA ALA A 251 -14.39 -9.14 -6.50
C ALA A 251 -14.06 -9.91 -7.79
N SER A 252 -13.20 -9.34 -8.64
CA SER A 252 -12.76 -9.96 -9.90
C SER A 252 -12.05 -11.29 -9.65
N ASN A 253 -11.16 -11.36 -8.67
CA ASN A 253 -10.48 -12.62 -8.32
C ASN A 253 -11.41 -13.66 -7.68
N ILE A 254 -12.30 -13.25 -6.76
CA ILE A 254 -13.22 -14.18 -6.08
C ILE A 254 -14.21 -14.75 -7.10
N VAL A 255 -14.96 -13.89 -7.79
CA VAL A 255 -15.97 -14.32 -8.76
C VAL A 255 -15.31 -15.05 -9.93
N GLY A 256 -14.18 -14.54 -10.42
CA GLY A 256 -13.48 -15.15 -11.53
C GLY A 256 -12.96 -16.56 -11.24
N ARG A 257 -12.62 -16.87 -9.99
CA ARG A 257 -12.18 -18.21 -9.56
C ARG A 257 -13.33 -19.15 -9.19
N THR A 258 -14.43 -18.63 -8.65
CA THR A 258 -15.57 -19.47 -8.20
C THR A 258 -16.59 -19.73 -9.30
N LEU A 259 -16.90 -18.72 -10.11
CA LEU A 259 -17.97 -18.75 -11.11
C LEU A 259 -17.45 -18.58 -12.55
N GLY A 260 -16.19 -18.17 -12.72
CA GLY A 260 -15.61 -17.87 -14.02
C GLY A 260 -15.53 -19.09 -14.94
N LYS A 261 -16.16 -18.99 -16.11
CA LYS A 261 -16.15 -20.04 -17.15
C LYS A 261 -15.50 -19.54 -18.42
N ARG A 262 -15.76 -18.28 -18.81
CA ARG A 262 -15.31 -17.71 -20.08
C ARG A 262 -14.03 -16.93 -19.88
N LYS A 263 -12.92 -17.47 -20.36
CA LYS A 263 -11.61 -16.80 -20.27
C LYS A 263 -11.55 -15.56 -21.17
N ILE A 264 -10.82 -14.55 -20.71
CA ILE A 264 -10.46 -13.37 -21.50
C ILE A 264 -9.11 -13.65 -22.16
N ARG A 265 -9.11 -13.73 -23.50
CA ARG A 265 -7.91 -13.99 -24.31
C ARG A 265 -7.23 -15.30 -23.85
N ASN A 266 -5.89 -15.34 -23.86
CA ASN A 266 -5.07 -16.44 -23.36
C ASN A 266 -4.65 -16.26 -21.89
N THR A 267 -5.44 -15.56 -21.07
CA THR A 267 -5.14 -15.32 -19.66
C THR A 267 -5.95 -16.21 -18.72
N GLU A 268 -5.63 -16.17 -17.42
CA GLU A 268 -6.44 -16.82 -16.38
C GLU A 268 -7.64 -15.96 -15.94
N LYS A 269 -7.76 -14.72 -16.43
CA LYS A 269 -8.88 -13.84 -16.12
C LYS A 269 -10.13 -14.29 -16.88
N THR A 270 -11.29 -14.09 -16.27
CA THR A 270 -12.58 -14.50 -16.83
C THR A 270 -13.50 -13.29 -17.00
N TRP A 271 -14.40 -13.35 -17.98
CA TRP A 271 -15.38 -12.29 -18.24
C TRP A 271 -16.28 -12.07 -17.03
N GLU A 272 -16.65 -13.14 -16.33
CA GLU A 272 -17.48 -13.08 -15.13
C GLU A 272 -16.75 -12.35 -13.99
N GLY A 273 -15.45 -12.63 -13.78
CA GLY A 273 -14.63 -11.91 -12.82
C GLY A 273 -14.49 -10.42 -13.18
N TRP A 274 -14.15 -10.13 -14.43
CA TRP A 274 -13.96 -8.76 -14.90
C TRP A 274 -15.23 -7.90 -14.75
N ILE A 275 -16.40 -8.42 -15.15
CA ILE A 275 -17.69 -7.73 -14.99
C ILE A 275 -18.02 -7.52 -13.50
N ALA A 276 -17.77 -8.52 -12.65
CA ALA A 276 -17.98 -8.36 -11.21
C ALA A 276 -17.06 -7.28 -10.61
N GLY A 277 -15.80 -7.22 -11.05
CA GLY A 277 -14.86 -6.17 -10.69
C GLY A 277 -15.40 -4.78 -11.05
N LEU A 278 -15.86 -4.58 -12.29
CA LEU A 278 -16.46 -3.32 -12.75
C LEU A 278 -17.65 -2.89 -11.89
N ILE A 279 -18.59 -3.79 -11.64
CA ILE A 279 -19.79 -3.50 -10.84
C ILE A 279 -19.40 -3.10 -9.42
N VAL A 280 -18.50 -3.86 -8.78
CA VAL A 280 -18.05 -3.58 -7.42
C VAL A 280 -17.22 -2.30 -7.35
N ALA A 281 -16.39 -2.00 -8.35
CA ALA A 281 -15.66 -0.73 -8.45
C ALA A 281 -16.65 0.45 -8.42
N TYR A 282 -17.67 0.42 -9.27
CA TYR A 282 -18.64 1.51 -9.35
C TYR A 282 -19.43 1.66 -8.05
N LEU A 283 -19.99 0.57 -7.53
CA LEU A 283 -20.78 0.59 -6.30
C LEU A 283 -19.95 1.04 -5.09
N SER A 284 -18.73 0.52 -4.94
CA SER A 284 -17.84 0.94 -3.86
C SER A 284 -17.45 2.41 -3.97
N GLY A 285 -17.23 2.92 -5.18
CA GLY A 285 -16.98 4.33 -5.44
C GLY A 285 -18.15 5.23 -5.06
N VAL A 286 -19.39 4.83 -5.39
CA VAL A 286 -20.59 5.57 -4.97
C VAL A 286 -20.74 5.54 -3.45
N ILE A 287 -20.59 4.36 -2.82
CA ILE A 287 -20.71 4.20 -1.36
C ILE A 287 -19.69 5.08 -0.63
N ILE A 288 -18.42 5.08 -1.06
CA ILE A 288 -17.40 5.85 -0.36
C ILE A 288 -17.62 7.35 -0.52
N ILE A 289 -18.08 7.84 -1.68
CA ILE A 289 -18.44 9.26 -1.83
C ILE A 289 -19.63 9.61 -0.94
N LEU A 290 -20.65 8.75 -0.82
CA LEU A 290 -21.77 8.99 0.10
C LEU A 290 -21.31 9.11 1.56
N ILE A 291 -20.36 8.25 1.99
CA ILE A 291 -19.76 8.33 3.32
C ILE A 291 -18.94 9.62 3.47
N LEU A 292 -18.13 9.95 2.47
CA LEU A 292 -17.27 11.14 2.51
C LEU A 292 -18.08 12.44 2.45
N ARG A 293 -19.31 12.43 1.93
CA ARG A 293 -20.21 13.58 1.89
C ARG A 293 -20.60 14.09 3.29
N PHE A 294 -20.52 13.24 4.32
CA PHE A 294 -20.69 13.68 5.71
C PHE A 294 -19.58 14.62 6.18
N PHE A 295 -18.40 14.53 5.56
CA PHE A 295 -17.22 15.31 5.92
C PHE A 295 -16.89 16.41 4.90
N TYR A 296 -17.22 16.19 3.62
CA TYR A 296 -16.88 17.09 2.52
C TYR A 296 -18.13 17.45 1.70
N LYS A 297 -18.29 18.75 1.38
CA LYS A 297 -19.37 19.19 0.49
C LYS A 297 -19.05 18.76 -0.95
N THR A 298 -19.73 17.72 -1.44
CA THR A 298 -19.59 17.23 -2.81
C THR A 298 -20.89 17.42 -3.58
N GLU A 299 -20.79 17.86 -4.84
CA GLU A 299 -21.93 17.93 -5.74
C GLU A 299 -22.43 16.53 -6.15
N LEU A 300 -23.72 16.45 -6.51
CA LEU A 300 -24.33 15.20 -6.97
C LEU A 300 -23.70 14.68 -8.27
N LEU A 301 -23.18 15.57 -9.12
CA LEU A 301 -22.55 15.20 -10.38
C LEU A 301 -21.22 14.44 -10.15
N VAL A 302 -20.45 14.83 -9.12
CA VAL A 302 -19.23 14.12 -8.69
C VAL A 302 -19.54 12.68 -8.24
N LEU A 303 -20.69 12.47 -7.59
CA LEU A 303 -21.16 11.14 -7.15
C LEU A 303 -21.27 10.14 -8.29
N MET A 304 -21.62 10.60 -9.49
CA MET A 304 -21.82 9.71 -10.64
C MET A 304 -20.58 9.63 -11.52
N ILE A 305 -19.94 10.77 -11.81
CA ILE A 305 -18.85 10.84 -12.78
C ILE A 305 -17.58 10.16 -12.27
N PHE A 306 -17.16 10.44 -11.03
CA PHE A 306 -15.86 9.93 -10.56
C PHE A 306 -15.87 8.40 -10.42
N PRO A 307 -16.89 7.77 -9.82
CA PRO A 307 -16.97 6.30 -9.80
C PRO A 307 -17.08 5.70 -11.20
N LEU A 308 -17.79 6.34 -12.14
CA LEU A 308 -17.89 5.85 -13.52
C LEU A 308 -16.53 5.83 -14.21
N ILE A 309 -15.82 6.96 -14.20
CA ILE A 309 -14.50 7.07 -14.82
C ILE A 309 -13.51 6.13 -14.13
N GLY A 310 -13.46 6.12 -12.79
CA GLY A 310 -12.57 5.23 -12.04
C GLY A 310 -12.81 3.76 -12.38
N THR A 311 -14.08 3.37 -12.54
CA THR A 311 -14.47 2.01 -12.96
C THR A 311 -13.98 1.69 -14.36
N LEU A 312 -14.12 2.62 -15.31
CA LEU A 312 -13.63 2.42 -16.68
C LEU A 312 -12.10 2.25 -16.72
N ILE A 313 -11.37 3.05 -15.93
CA ILE A 313 -9.91 2.94 -15.82
C ILE A 313 -9.51 1.59 -15.23
N ILE A 314 -10.06 1.21 -14.07
CA ILE A 314 -9.75 -0.07 -13.42
C ILE A 314 -10.12 -1.23 -14.34
N GLY A 315 -11.28 -1.16 -14.99
CA GLY A 315 -11.73 -2.12 -15.99
C GLY A 315 -10.76 -2.29 -17.13
N PHE A 316 -10.30 -1.18 -17.71
CA PHE A 316 -9.32 -1.19 -18.79
C PHE A 316 -7.98 -1.79 -18.36
N LEU A 317 -7.50 -1.45 -17.16
CA LEU A 317 -6.26 -2.00 -16.62
C LEU A 317 -6.38 -3.50 -16.31
N ASP A 318 -7.50 -3.93 -15.72
CA ASP A 318 -7.78 -5.34 -15.42
C ASP A 318 -7.86 -6.16 -16.71
N TYR A 319 -8.52 -5.62 -17.75
CA TYR A 319 -8.60 -6.23 -19.07
C TYR A 319 -7.24 -6.30 -19.79
N SER A 320 -6.42 -5.25 -19.67
CA SER A 320 -5.11 -5.17 -20.33
C SER A 320 -4.08 -6.10 -19.71
N ASN A 321 -4.19 -6.39 -18.41
CA ASN A 321 -3.30 -7.28 -17.64
C ASN A 321 -1.80 -6.94 -17.85
N PRO A 322 -1.36 -5.73 -17.45
CA PRO A 322 0.04 -5.34 -17.58
C PRO A 322 0.97 -6.27 -16.76
N GLU A 323 2.26 -6.30 -17.12
CA GLU A 323 3.25 -7.13 -16.40
C GLU A 323 3.57 -6.57 -14.98
N ILE A 324 3.28 -5.29 -14.76
CA ILE A 324 3.41 -4.57 -13.48
C ILE A 324 2.30 -5.02 -12.53
N ASP A 325 2.60 -5.06 -11.24
CA ASP A 325 1.61 -5.39 -10.20
C ASP A 325 0.36 -4.49 -10.29
N ASP A 326 -0.81 -5.12 -10.32
CA ASP A 326 -2.11 -4.44 -10.33
C ASP A 326 -2.28 -3.55 -9.07
N ASN A 327 -1.72 -3.96 -7.92
CA ASN A 327 -1.82 -3.20 -6.66
C ASN A 327 -1.02 -1.89 -6.68
N LEU A 328 0.00 -1.78 -7.54
CA LEU A 328 0.69 -0.51 -7.79
C LEU A 328 -0.08 0.28 -8.86
N THR A 329 -0.37 -0.39 -9.97
CA THR A 329 -0.86 0.24 -11.20
C THR A 329 -2.24 0.87 -11.02
N TYR A 330 -3.18 0.16 -10.38
CA TYR A 330 -4.54 0.66 -10.19
C TYR A 330 -4.53 1.88 -9.27
N ASN A 331 -3.81 1.79 -8.15
CA ASN A 331 -3.74 2.88 -7.19
C ASN A 331 -3.13 4.14 -7.82
N VAL A 332 -2.00 4.02 -8.52
CA VAL A 332 -1.31 5.19 -9.08
C VAL A 332 -2.10 5.79 -10.24
N LEU A 333 -2.49 4.99 -11.23
CA LEU A 333 -3.13 5.51 -12.45
C LEU A 333 -4.55 6.02 -12.17
N THR A 334 -5.38 5.26 -11.44
CA THR A 334 -6.74 5.69 -11.15
C THR A 334 -6.73 6.96 -10.30
N SER A 335 -5.87 7.05 -9.28
CA SER A 335 -5.77 8.29 -8.48
C SER A 335 -5.30 9.47 -9.31
N SER A 336 -4.26 9.29 -10.14
CA SER A 336 -3.69 10.39 -10.92
C SER A 336 -4.70 10.94 -11.93
N ILE A 337 -5.42 10.07 -12.63
CA ILE A 337 -6.42 10.48 -13.63
C ILE A 337 -7.62 11.14 -12.93
N LEU A 338 -8.15 10.54 -11.86
CA LEU A 338 -9.25 11.14 -11.10
C LEU A 338 -8.84 12.48 -10.49
N PHE A 339 -7.59 12.63 -10.07
CA PHE A 339 -7.06 13.89 -9.56
C PHE A 339 -7.02 14.98 -10.63
N ILE A 340 -6.48 14.66 -11.82
CA ILE A 340 -6.47 15.59 -12.96
C ILE A 340 -7.89 16.00 -13.34
N LEU A 341 -8.83 15.05 -13.38
CA LEU A 341 -10.23 15.36 -13.68
C LEU A 341 -10.87 16.24 -12.61
N ALA A 342 -10.54 16.01 -11.35
CA ALA A 342 -11.06 16.81 -10.27
C ALA A 342 -10.60 18.27 -10.38
N LEU A 343 -9.33 18.52 -10.75
CA LEU A 343 -8.83 19.88 -11.01
C LEU A 343 -9.50 20.58 -12.20
N LEU A 344 -10.13 19.82 -13.12
CA LEU A 344 -10.80 20.38 -14.30
C LEU A 344 -12.29 20.66 -14.05
N ILE A 345 -12.90 19.99 -13.07
CA ILE A 345 -14.34 20.02 -12.81
C ILE A 345 -14.68 20.87 -11.58
N ILE A 346 -13.81 20.84 -10.56
CA ILE A 346 -13.94 21.57 -9.29
C ILE A 346 -12.99 22.75 -9.34
#